data_AF-A0A504CGW2-F1
#
_entry.id   AF-A0A504CGW2-F1
#
_cell.length_a   1.000
_cell.length_b   1.000
_cell.length_c   1.000
_cell.angle_alpha   90.00
_cell.angle_beta   90.00
_cell.angle_gamma   90.00
#
_symmetry.space_group_name_H-M   'P 1'
#
loop_
_entity.id
_entity.type
_entity.pdbx_description
1 polymer ?
#
loop_
_entity_poly.entity_id
_entity_poly.type
_entity_poly.pdbx_seq_one_letter_code
_entity_poly.pdbx_strand_id
1 'polypeptide(L)'
;MTGEIFYLMAGVWALAILAVFILAIRLSYRIEARSPDLTNRSGLPRKAMMFHTITNMNVARDEETQAMRRRMNGLLLIVLAGFVVMGAGLHVVRSAG
;
A
#
# COMPACT_ATOMS: atom_id res chain seq x y z
N MET A 1 -17.88 17.58 22.33
CA MET A 1 -17.32 18.15 21.09
C MET A 1 -15.95 17.56 20.70
N THR A 2 -15.05 17.24 21.64
CA THR A 2 -13.72 16.69 21.31
C THR A 2 -13.74 15.29 20.68
N GLY A 3 -14.65 14.39 21.11
CA GLY A 3 -14.77 13.04 20.55
C GLY A 3 -15.23 13.01 19.09
N GLU A 4 -16.15 13.90 18.71
CA GLU A 4 -16.69 13.96 17.33
C GLU A 4 -15.62 14.38 16.32
N ILE A 5 -14.81 15.41 16.67
CA ILE A 5 -13.67 15.85 15.86
C ILE A 5 -12.64 14.73 15.72
N PHE A 6 -12.37 13.98 16.80
CA PHE A 6 -11.46 12.83 16.74
C PHE A 6 -11.94 11.76 15.77
N TYR A 7 -13.22 11.35 15.82
CA TYR A 7 -13.75 10.34 14.90
C TYR A 7 -13.75 10.81 13.46
N LEU A 8 -14.07 12.08 13.21
CA LEU A 8 -14.01 12.66 11.87
C LEU A 8 -12.58 12.64 11.33
N MET A 9 -11.60 13.05 12.15
CA MET A 9 -10.18 13.01 11.78
C MET A 9 -9.68 11.58 11.53
N ALA A 10 -10.10 10.63 12.36
CA ALA A 10 -9.76 9.22 12.18
C ALA A 10 -10.36 8.64 10.89
N GLY A 11 -11.59 9.03 10.55
CA GLY A 11 -12.25 8.66 9.29
C GLY A 11 -11.51 9.21 8.06
N VAL A 12 -11.16 10.50 8.07
CA VAL A 12 -10.37 11.13 7.00
C VAL A 12 -9.00 10.46 6.88
N TRP A 13 -8.34 10.17 8.00
CA TRP A 13 -7.07 9.43 8.03
C TRP A 13 -7.19 8.05 7.38
N ALA A 14 -8.21 7.28 7.75
CA ALA A 14 -8.44 5.96 7.18
C ALA A 14 -8.65 6.02 5.66
N LEU A 15 -9.43 6.99 5.17
CA LEU A 15 -9.64 7.20 3.73
C LEU A 15 -8.35 7.58 3.01
N ALA A 16 -7.51 8.42 3.60
CA ALA A 16 -6.22 8.80 3.04
C ALA A 16 -5.28 7.58 2.91
N ILE A 17 -5.16 6.77 3.96
CA ILE A 17 -4.33 5.54 3.94
C ILE A 17 -4.88 4.53 2.92
N LEU A 18 -6.20 4.36 2.84
CA LEU A 18 -6.84 3.51 1.84
C LEU A 18 -6.53 3.96 0.41
N ALA A 19 -6.60 5.27 0.14
CA ALA A 19 -6.28 5.81 -1.18
C ALA A 19 -4.82 5.55 -1.57
N VAL A 20 -3.88 5.74 -0.64
CA VAL A 20 -2.45 5.42 -0.86
C VAL A 20 -2.26 3.93 -1.15
N PHE A 21 -2.97 3.06 -0.41
CA PHE A 21 -2.89 1.62 -0.61
C PHE A 21 -3.46 1.19 -1.98
N ILE A 22 -4.56 1.79 -2.43
CA ILE A 22 -5.11 1.58 -3.78
C ILE A 22 -4.10 1.98 -4.86
N LEU A 23 -3.36 3.08 -4.69
CA LEU A 23 -2.31 3.47 -5.62
C LEU A 23 -1.18 2.45 -5.69
N ALA A 24 -0.78 1.87 -4.56
CA ALA A 24 0.21 0.79 -4.52
C ALA A 24 -0.29 -0.46 -5.27
N ILE A 25 -1.55 -0.85 -5.05
CA ILE A 25 -2.18 -1.97 -5.78
C ILE A 25 -2.16 -1.73 -7.29
N ARG A 26 -2.52 -0.52 -7.74
CA ARG A 26 -2.52 -0.18 -9.17
C ARG A 26 -1.13 -0.26 -9.78
N LEU A 27 -0.09 0.12 -9.04
CA LEU A 27 1.29 -0.06 -9.47
C LEU A 27 1.68 -1.53 -9.55
N SER A 28 1.26 -2.37 -8.60
CA SER A 28 1.50 -3.83 -8.67
C SER A 28 0.95 -4.41 -9.97
N TYR A 29 -0.30 -4.10 -10.33
CA TYR A 29 -0.88 -4.59 -11.58
C TYR A 29 -0.10 -4.12 -12.83
N ARG A 30 0.42 -2.89 -12.84
CA ARG A 30 1.26 -2.39 -13.95
C ARG A 30 2.60 -3.12 -14.03
N ILE A 31 3.22 -3.43 -12.90
CA ILE A 31 4.47 -4.20 -12.84
C ILE A 31 4.24 -5.64 -13.32
N GLU A 32 3.14 -6.26 -12.89
CA GLU A 32 2.77 -7.62 -13.29
C GLU A 32 2.52 -7.72 -14.81
N ALA A 33 1.84 -6.74 -15.40
CA ALA A 33 1.62 -6.67 -16.85
C ALA A 33 2.91 -6.53 -17.66
N ARG A 34 3.99 -6.03 -17.06
CA ARG A 34 5.31 -5.90 -17.69
C ARG A 34 6.26 -7.05 -17.38
N SER A 35 5.90 -7.92 -16.44
CA SER A 35 6.74 -9.03 -15.98
C SER A 35 6.22 -10.33 -16.60
N PRO A 36 6.93 -10.95 -17.56
CA PRO A 36 6.43 -12.11 -18.31
C PRO A 36 6.09 -13.33 -17.45
N ASP A 37 6.79 -13.45 -16.32
CA ASP A 37 6.64 -14.54 -15.35
C ASP A 37 5.52 -14.28 -14.32
N LEU A 38 5.05 -13.02 -14.22
CA LEU A 38 3.90 -12.63 -13.38
C LEU A 38 2.64 -12.40 -14.19
N THR A 39 2.77 -12.18 -15.51
CA THR A 39 1.66 -11.92 -16.43
C THR A 39 0.67 -13.08 -16.36
N ASN A 40 -0.60 -12.73 -16.12
CA ASN A 40 -1.66 -13.71 -16.02
C ASN A 40 -2.03 -14.27 -17.40
N ARG A 41 -1.65 -15.52 -17.68
CA ARG A 41 -1.91 -16.19 -18.95
C ARG A 41 -3.23 -16.96 -18.98
N SER A 42 -3.93 -17.10 -17.85
CA SER A 42 -5.18 -17.88 -17.78
C SER A 42 -6.43 -17.10 -18.23
N GLY A 43 -6.31 -15.78 -18.40
CA GLY A 43 -7.45 -14.91 -18.79
C GLY A 43 -8.48 -14.66 -17.69
N LEU A 44 -8.34 -15.28 -16.50
CA LEU A 44 -9.27 -15.11 -15.37
C LEU A 44 -8.83 -13.97 -14.44
N PRO A 45 -9.74 -13.17 -13.84
CA PRO A 45 -9.36 -12.17 -12.86
C PRO A 45 -8.58 -12.79 -11.68
N ARG A 46 -7.40 -12.23 -11.37
CA ARG A 46 -6.57 -12.67 -10.24
C ARG A 46 -6.22 -11.47 -9.36
N LYS A 47 -6.08 -11.72 -8.05
CA LYS A 47 -5.56 -10.73 -7.09
C LYS A 47 -4.14 -10.30 -7.51
N ALA A 48 -3.80 -9.04 -7.24
CA ALA A 48 -2.44 -8.54 -7.43
C ALA A 48 -1.42 -9.41 -6.66
N MET A 49 -0.35 -9.80 -7.33
CA MET A 49 0.76 -10.58 -6.79
C MET A 49 1.73 -9.68 -6.01
N MET A 50 1.19 -8.82 -5.15
CA MET A 50 1.93 -7.75 -4.49
C MET A 50 3.12 -8.26 -3.68
N PHE A 51 3.01 -9.46 -3.12
CA PHE A 51 4.13 -10.11 -2.42
C PHE A 51 5.34 -10.31 -3.33
N HIS A 52 5.12 -10.76 -4.57
CA HIS A 52 6.19 -11.00 -5.54
C HIS A 52 6.86 -9.70 -5.99
N THR A 53 6.06 -8.64 -6.17
CA THR A 53 6.59 -7.31 -6.53
C THR A 53 7.39 -6.68 -5.38
N ILE A 54 6.97 -6.88 -4.13
CA ILE A 54 7.73 -6.44 -2.94
C ILE A 54 9.06 -7.18 -2.84
N THR A 55 9.04 -8.52 -2.87
CA THR A 55 10.22 -9.38 -2.72
C THR A 55 11.09 -9.49 -3.98
N ASN A 56 10.70 -8.81 -5.07
CA ASN A 56 11.39 -8.84 -6.36
C ASN A 56 11.50 -10.24 -6.97
N MET A 57 10.51 -11.11 -6.69
CA MET A 57 10.42 -12.45 -7.25
C MET A 57 9.71 -12.38 -8.61
N ASN A 58 10.33 -12.90 -9.67
CA ASN A 58 9.73 -13.00 -11.02
C ASN A 58 9.34 -11.64 -11.64
N VAL A 59 9.88 -10.54 -11.12
CA VAL A 59 9.68 -9.18 -11.64
C VAL A 59 10.69 -8.90 -12.75
N ALA A 60 10.25 -8.24 -13.82
CA ALA A 60 11.16 -7.77 -14.87
C ALA A 60 12.25 -6.85 -14.30
N ARG A 61 13.47 -7.01 -14.80
CA ARG A 61 14.67 -6.30 -14.31
C ARG A 61 15.00 -5.05 -15.11
N ASP A 62 14.12 -4.59 -15.99
CA ASP A 62 14.28 -3.32 -16.69
C ASP A 62 14.18 -2.13 -15.71
N GLU A 63 14.89 -1.06 -16.03
CA GLU A 63 14.98 0.12 -15.15
C GLU A 63 13.61 0.75 -14.85
N GLU A 64 12.72 0.76 -15.84
CA GLU A 64 11.39 1.35 -15.72
C GLU A 64 10.51 0.52 -14.76
N THR A 65 10.50 -0.81 -14.88
CA THR A 65 9.79 -1.70 -13.93
C THR A 65 10.35 -1.60 -12.52
N GLN A 66 11.68 -1.50 -12.38
CA GLN A 66 12.31 -1.33 -11.06
C GLN A 66 12.02 0.06 -10.45
N ALA A 67 11.93 1.12 -11.24
CA ALA A 67 11.49 2.44 -10.78
C ALA A 67 10.04 2.41 -10.28
N MET A 68 9.14 1.75 -11.02
CA MET A 68 7.76 1.54 -10.58
C MET A 68 7.67 0.73 -9.28
N ARG A 69 8.50 -0.31 -9.13
CA ARG A 69 8.60 -1.10 -7.90
C ARG A 69 9.06 -0.24 -6.72
N ARG A 70 10.10 0.58 -6.89
CA ARG A 70 10.57 1.51 -5.84
C ARG A 70 9.46 2.47 -5.42
N ARG A 71 8.70 3.01 -6.38
CA ARG A 71 7.55 3.87 -6.11
C ARG A 71 6.44 3.13 -5.36
N MET A 72 6.13 1.91 -5.76
CA MET A 72 5.15 1.06 -5.08
C MET A 72 5.58 0.78 -3.63
N ASN A 73 6.84 0.40 -3.41
CA ASN A 73 7.38 0.16 -2.07
C ASN A 73 7.34 1.43 -1.21
N GLY A 74 7.62 2.61 -1.80
CA GLY A 74 7.46 3.89 -1.11
C GLY A 74 6.02 4.11 -0.61
N LEU A 75 5.01 3.83 -1.43
CA LEU A 75 3.60 3.93 -1.01
C LEU A 75 3.25 2.92 0.09
N LEU A 76 3.77 1.69 0.01
CA LEU A 76 3.56 0.68 1.06
C LEU A 76 4.22 1.08 2.38
N LEU A 77 5.39 1.72 2.34
CA LEU A 77 6.03 2.28 3.53
C LEU A 77 5.20 3.42 4.14
N ILE A 78 4.57 4.26 3.32
CA ILE A 78 3.63 5.30 3.81
C ILE A 78 2.44 4.66 4.51
N VAL A 79 1.85 3.60 3.94
CA VAL A 79 0.75 2.86 4.57
C VAL A 79 1.19 2.29 5.93
N LEU A 80 2.35 1.64 5.97
CA LEU A 80 2.91 1.09 7.21
C LEU A 80 3.13 2.18 8.27
N ALA A 81 3.76 3.28 7.89
CA ALA A 81 3.97 4.43 8.76
C ALA A 81 2.63 5.01 9.26
N GLY A 82 1.61 5.04 8.40
CA GLY A 82 0.27 5.48 8.76
C GLY A 82 -0.37 4.65 9.88
N PHE A 83 -0.20 3.33 9.85
CA PHE A 83 -0.63 2.44 10.93
C PHE A 83 0.19 2.62 12.21
N VAL A 84 1.51 2.80 12.09
CA VAL A 84 2.38 3.04 13.24
C VAL A 84 1.99 4.34 13.96
N VAL A 85 1.77 5.42 13.21
CA VAL A 85 1.34 6.73 13.76
C VAL A 85 0.00 6.60 14.47
N MET A 86 -0.98 5.94 13.86
CA MET A 86 -2.28 5.72 14.49
C MET A 86 -2.15 4.90 15.78
N GLY A 87 -1.39 3.80 15.74
CA GLY A 87 -1.15 2.95 16.91
C GLY A 87 -0.47 3.71 18.06
N ALA A 88 0.56 4.51 17.75
CA ALA A 88 1.23 5.36 18.73
C ALA A 88 0.27 6.41 19.32
N GLY A 89 -0.55 7.07 18.50
CA GLY A 89 -1.55 8.02 18.96
C GLY A 89 -2.56 7.39 19.91
N LEU A 90 -3.08 6.21 19.58
CA LEU A 90 -3.99 5.46 20.45
C LEU A 90 -3.33 5.04 21.78
N HIS A 91 -2.05 4.63 21.74
CA HIS A 91 -1.31 4.28 22.94
C HIS A 91 -1.15 5.49 23.87
N VAL A 92 -0.77 6.64 23.33
CA VAL A 92 -0.62 7.89 24.10
C VAL A 92 -1.95 8.28 24.74
N VAL A 93 -3.05 8.30 23.97
CA VAL A 93 -4.39 8.61 24.49
C VAL A 93 -4.79 7.66 25.60
N ARG A 94 -4.53 6.36 25.44
CA ARG A 94 -4.83 5.35 26.46
C ARG A 94 -3.99 5.51 27.73
N SER A 95 -2.73 5.95 27.63
CA SER A 95 -1.83 6.14 28.78
C SER A 95 -2.10 7.44 29.55
N ALA A 96 -2.78 8.41 28.93
CA ALA A 96 -3.05 9.73 29.49
C ALA A 96 -4.43 9.85 30.15
N GLY A 97 -5.29 8.83 30.01
CA GLY A 97 -6.61 8.73 30.65
C GLY A 97 -6.63 7.65 31.72
#